data_AF-A0A2A6BSS1-F1
#
_entry.id   AF-A0A2A6BSS1-F1
#
_cell.length_a   1.000
_cell.length_b   1.000
_cell.length_c   1.000
_cell.angle_alpha   90.00
_cell.angle_beta   90.00
_cell.angle_gamma   90.00
#
_symmetry.space_group_name_H-M   'P 1'
#
loop_
_entity.id
_entity.type
_entity.pdbx_description
1 polymer ?
#
loop_
_entity_poly.entity_id
_entity_poly.type
_entity_poly.pdbx_seq_one_letter_code
_entity_poly.pdbx_strand_id
1 'polypeptide(L)'
;MRDATIFIILLFPIVNCDSCPKGYTQAPNGGDCFKTINFYDSFSGNYFPESFDEADTLCNDNYAGGLLASIHSEEENSLIQQENDPNLSCNAPLATKNIGLKCTGKLCTWYDGTPLTYTNFDGDGPSDKDGESCYGLMGNEGKWYKKKNCGKQNSDCWICRVKARTIDCTDDEISHNSGCVSVHKTPMDQQSAAVSCPGGGHLAAIHGNFERDFYTKVALDAGVVGSVYIGGQFSNGLFEWSDGTFKNFENWANGFPNTIFGSCVQILLDSEFGVQGQWTNIDCGTKQAYICYREAPSDFPTVAPRPKANAKCPSVQYYTVNGNIYSPNYPLSIPSGQSCEYVIGTNEGTRASINFSSYDCQTGTTLSLYDGLDSKHPFLTFADTQTPNATYSTSSNVMKIVFTADETSVGTGWEANFVGI
;
A
#
# COMPACT_ATOMS: atom_id res chain seq x y z
N MET A 1 43.62 -1.46 25.59
CA MET A 1 43.06 -1.47 24.23
C MET A 1 41.87 -2.40 24.28
N ARG A 2 40.66 -1.85 24.36
CA ARG A 2 39.40 -2.62 24.35
C ARG A 2 38.78 -2.42 22.97
N ASP A 3 38.54 -3.54 22.29
CA ASP A 3 37.90 -3.60 20.98
C ASP A 3 36.50 -2.98 21.04
N ALA A 4 36.28 -1.98 20.18
CA ALA A 4 34.97 -1.40 19.93
C ALA A 4 34.40 -2.07 18.67
N THR A 5 33.55 -3.07 18.86
CA THR A 5 32.74 -3.64 17.78
C THR A 5 31.63 -2.65 17.47
N ILE A 6 31.78 -1.90 16.37
CA ILE A 6 30.77 -0.99 15.84
C ILE A 6 29.67 -1.85 15.22
N PHE A 7 28.52 -1.96 15.90
CA PHE A 7 27.30 -2.46 15.28
C PHE A 7 26.74 -1.35 14.37
N ILE A 8 26.89 -1.55 13.06
CA ILE A 8 26.19 -0.74 12.05
C ILE A 8 24.72 -1.18 12.11
N ILE A 9 23.88 -0.39 12.77
CA ILE A 9 22.44 -0.54 12.72
C ILE A 9 22.00 -0.19 11.30
N LEU A 10 21.70 -1.21 10.49
CA LEU A 10 21.03 -1.05 9.21
C LEU A 10 19.59 -0.60 9.52
N LEU A 11 19.34 0.70 9.39
CA LEU A 11 18.00 1.26 9.40
C LEU A 11 17.29 0.84 8.11
N PHE A 12 16.62 -0.31 8.12
CA PHE A 12 15.59 -0.58 7.13
C PHE A 12 14.36 0.27 7.48
N PRO A 13 13.89 1.16 6.58
CA PRO A 13 12.61 1.81 6.80
C PRO A 13 11.54 0.72 6.82
N ILE A 14 10.88 0.57 7.96
CA ILE A 14 9.71 -0.30 8.09
C ILE A 14 8.67 0.25 7.12
N VAL A 15 8.35 -0.54 6.09
CA VAL A 15 7.28 -0.24 5.17
C VAL A 15 6.00 -0.73 5.84
N ASN A 16 5.33 0.13 6.60
CA ASN A 16 3.93 -0.12 6.96
C ASN A 16 3.18 -0.30 5.64
N CYS A 17 2.73 -1.51 5.37
CA CYS A 17 2.03 -1.86 4.14
C CYS A 17 0.53 -1.56 4.29
N ASP A 18 0.18 -0.35 4.73
CA ASP A 18 -1.22 0.07 4.94
C ASP A 18 -2.10 -0.46 3.79
N SER A 19 -3.37 -0.76 4.08
CA SER A 19 -4.32 -1.24 3.05
C SER A 19 -4.32 -0.34 1.81
N CYS A 20 -3.91 0.92 1.99
CA CYS A 20 -3.65 1.90 0.96
C CYS A 20 -2.18 2.29 0.81
N PRO A 21 -1.72 2.61 -0.41
CA PRO A 21 -0.39 3.19 -0.62
C PRO A 21 -0.18 4.46 0.22
N LYS A 22 1.08 4.77 0.56
CA LYS A 22 1.40 5.95 1.38
C LYS A 22 0.74 7.24 0.85
N GLY A 23 -0.01 7.91 1.71
CA GLY A 23 -0.72 9.16 1.41
C GLY A 23 -2.06 8.97 0.71
N TYR A 24 -2.54 7.74 0.57
CA TYR A 24 -3.93 7.43 0.25
C TYR A 24 -4.73 7.14 1.53
N THR A 25 -6.03 7.37 1.47
CA THR A 25 -6.98 7.06 2.55
C THR A 25 -7.98 6.03 2.08
N GLN A 26 -8.23 4.99 2.89
CA GLN A 26 -9.20 3.95 2.55
C GLN A 26 -10.63 4.44 2.79
N ALA A 27 -11.55 4.05 1.90
CA ALA A 27 -12.98 4.22 2.14
C ALA A 27 -13.42 3.56 3.47
N PRO A 28 -14.28 4.21 4.28
CA PRO A 28 -14.72 3.68 5.58
C PRO A 28 -15.41 2.30 5.53
N ASN A 29 -15.92 1.92 4.37
CA ASN A 29 -16.52 0.61 4.11
C ASN A 29 -15.48 -0.50 3.83
N GLY A 30 -14.18 -0.22 4.01
CA GLY A 30 -13.09 -1.14 3.66
C GLY A 30 -12.87 -1.25 2.14
N GLY A 31 -13.46 -0.35 1.36
CA GLY A 31 -13.33 -0.28 -0.09
C GLY A 31 -11.98 0.27 -0.55
N ASP A 32 -11.98 0.88 -1.73
CA ASP A 32 -10.76 1.35 -2.38
C ASP A 32 -10.13 2.57 -1.68
N CYS A 33 -8.93 2.89 -2.12
CA CYS A 33 -8.08 3.95 -1.59
C CYS A 33 -8.15 5.20 -2.45
N PHE A 34 -8.25 6.37 -1.83
CA PHE A 34 -8.38 7.65 -2.51
C PHE A 34 -7.28 8.63 -2.11
N LYS A 35 -6.83 9.45 -3.06
CA LYS A 35 -5.85 10.51 -2.83
C LYS A 35 -6.13 11.72 -3.70
N THR A 36 -6.10 12.88 -3.07
CA THR A 36 -6.17 14.18 -3.74
C THR A 36 -4.78 14.61 -4.22
N ILE A 37 -4.71 15.07 -5.47
CA ILE A 37 -3.48 15.59 -6.07
C ILE A 37 -3.73 16.96 -6.71
N ASN A 38 -2.74 17.86 -6.59
CA ASN A 38 -2.67 19.15 -7.27
C ASN A 38 -1.21 19.61 -7.26
N PHE A 39 -0.64 19.91 -8.42
CA PHE A 39 0.75 20.36 -8.54
C PHE A 39 0.79 21.78 -9.08
N TYR A 40 1.57 22.64 -8.43
CA TYR A 40 1.92 23.96 -8.96
C TYR A 40 3.40 23.95 -9.36
N ASP A 41 3.67 24.10 -10.65
CA ASP A 41 5.03 24.23 -11.16
C ASP A 41 5.47 25.70 -11.10
N SER A 42 6.37 25.99 -10.15
CA SER A 42 6.93 27.34 -9.98
C SER A 42 7.77 27.84 -11.15
N PHE A 43 8.29 26.93 -12.00
CA PHE A 43 9.14 27.28 -13.13
C PHE A 43 8.31 27.67 -14.35
N SER A 44 7.29 26.88 -14.70
CA SER A 44 6.36 27.23 -15.79
C SER A 44 5.23 28.19 -15.35
N GLY A 45 5.00 28.33 -14.04
CA GLY A 45 3.92 29.14 -13.48
C GLY A 45 2.53 28.53 -13.67
N ASN A 46 2.44 27.23 -13.98
CA ASN A 46 1.19 26.53 -14.30
C ASN A 46 0.85 25.44 -13.27
N TYR A 47 -0.42 25.05 -13.28
CA TYR A 47 -0.91 23.90 -12.50
C TYR A 47 -0.91 22.64 -13.34
N PHE A 48 -0.71 21.49 -12.70
CA PHE A 48 -0.67 20.18 -13.34
C PHE A 48 -1.34 19.13 -12.45
N PRO A 49 -2.09 18.15 -12.99
CA PRO A 49 -2.47 18.01 -14.41
C PRO A 49 -3.40 19.12 -14.89
N GLU A 50 -3.34 19.42 -16.19
CA GLU A 50 -4.19 20.40 -16.86
C GLU A 50 -5.43 19.76 -17.47
N SER A 51 -5.49 18.45 -17.69
CA SER A 51 -6.66 17.80 -18.32
C SER A 51 -7.01 16.46 -17.67
N PHE A 52 -8.21 15.94 -17.93
CA PHE A 52 -8.64 14.64 -17.41
C PHE A 52 -7.76 13.49 -17.90
N ASP A 53 -7.37 13.49 -19.18
CA ASP A 53 -6.53 12.43 -19.74
C ASP A 53 -5.11 12.45 -19.14
N GLU A 54 -4.57 13.65 -18.91
CA GLU A 54 -3.28 13.82 -18.24
C GLU A 54 -3.36 13.43 -16.76
N ALA A 55 -4.46 13.78 -16.09
CA ALA A 55 -4.69 13.39 -14.70
C ALA A 55 -4.82 11.88 -14.53
N ASP A 56 -5.52 11.21 -15.44
CA ASP A 56 -5.63 9.75 -15.45
C ASP A 56 -4.26 9.08 -15.66
N THR A 57 -3.48 9.60 -16.61
CA THR A 57 -2.10 9.15 -16.83
C THR A 57 -1.25 9.34 -15.57
N LEU A 58 -1.38 10.46 -14.87
CA LEU A 58 -0.61 10.69 -13.65
C LEU A 58 -1.02 9.81 -12.48
N CYS A 59 -2.32 9.58 -12.29
CA CYS A 59 -2.83 8.63 -11.30
C CYS A 59 -2.21 7.24 -11.52
N ASN A 60 -2.02 6.86 -12.78
CA ASN A 60 -1.39 5.62 -13.17
C ASN A 60 0.14 5.63 -12.95
N ASP A 61 0.83 6.66 -13.43
CA ASP A 61 2.30 6.69 -13.50
C ASP A 61 2.99 6.97 -12.17
N ASN A 62 2.38 7.78 -11.30
CA ASN A 62 3.02 8.30 -10.08
C ASN A 62 2.35 7.86 -8.77
N TYR A 63 1.24 7.11 -8.82
CA TYR A 63 0.48 6.78 -7.62
C TYR A 63 -0.02 5.34 -7.56
N ALA A 64 0.92 4.39 -7.53
CA ALA A 64 0.66 2.97 -7.28
C ALA A 64 -0.28 2.29 -8.31
N GLY A 65 -0.27 2.75 -9.57
CA GLY A 65 -1.10 2.17 -10.63
C GLY A 65 -2.59 2.51 -10.52
N GLY A 66 -2.92 3.66 -9.93
CA GLY A 66 -4.29 4.15 -9.81
C GLY A 66 -4.86 4.73 -11.09
N LEU A 67 -6.15 5.08 -11.06
CA LEU A 67 -6.84 5.78 -12.15
C LEU A 67 -7.58 6.99 -11.58
N LEU A 68 -8.08 7.87 -12.45
CA LEU A 68 -9.01 8.90 -11.99
C LEU A 68 -10.21 8.27 -11.28
N ALA A 69 -10.59 8.83 -10.14
CA ALA A 69 -11.48 8.15 -9.21
C ALA A 69 -12.89 7.94 -9.78
N SER A 70 -13.33 6.68 -9.75
CA SER A 70 -14.73 6.29 -9.75
C SER A 70 -15.31 6.35 -8.33
N ILE A 71 -16.63 6.53 -8.20
CA ILE A 71 -17.33 6.57 -6.91
C ILE A 71 -18.55 5.64 -6.99
N HIS A 72 -18.62 4.67 -6.08
CA HIS A 72 -19.61 3.59 -6.06
C HIS A 72 -20.45 3.53 -4.80
N SER A 73 -20.23 4.44 -3.84
CA SER A 73 -20.98 4.49 -2.59
C SER A 73 -21.04 5.89 -1.99
N GLU A 74 -21.97 6.11 -1.06
CA GLU A 74 -22.08 7.35 -0.29
C GLU A 74 -20.87 7.53 0.63
N GLU A 75 -20.33 6.43 1.17
CA GLU A 75 -19.13 6.42 2.01
C GLU A 75 -17.88 6.86 1.24
N GLU A 76 -17.68 6.35 0.02
CA GLU A 76 -16.59 6.80 -0.87
C GLU A 76 -16.75 8.30 -1.20
N ASN A 77 -17.98 8.74 -1.51
CA ASN A 77 -18.24 10.15 -1.82
C ASN A 77 -17.95 11.07 -0.62
N SER A 78 -18.37 10.66 0.56
CA SER A 78 -18.19 11.39 1.82
C SER A 78 -16.72 11.45 2.23
N LEU A 79 -15.95 10.37 2.00
CA LEU A 79 -14.51 10.36 2.21
C LEU A 79 -13.84 11.43 1.33
N ILE A 80 -14.06 11.40 0.02
CA ILE A 80 -13.45 12.34 -0.94
C ILE A 80 -13.82 13.79 -0.61
N GLN A 81 -15.07 14.01 -0.17
CA GLN A 81 -15.53 15.32 0.29
C GLN A 81 -14.70 15.81 1.48
N GLN A 82 -14.51 14.97 2.49
CA GLN A 82 -13.85 15.31 3.77
C GLN A 82 -12.33 15.20 3.72
N GLU A 83 -11.77 14.62 2.66
CA GLU A 83 -10.33 14.45 2.49
C GLU A 83 -9.64 15.81 2.46
N ASN A 84 -8.81 16.07 3.47
CA ASN A 84 -8.11 17.33 3.65
C ASN A 84 -6.61 17.08 3.59
N ASP A 85 -5.97 17.46 2.48
CA ASP A 85 -4.50 17.59 2.47
C ASP A 85 -4.15 19.04 2.88
N PRO A 86 -3.55 19.26 4.07
CA PRO A 86 -3.18 20.60 4.52
C PRO A 86 -2.08 21.24 3.67
N ASN A 87 -1.39 20.46 2.83
CA ASN A 87 -0.33 20.95 1.95
C ASN A 87 -0.86 21.35 0.56
N LEU A 88 -2.14 21.10 0.27
CA LEU A 88 -2.75 21.43 -1.01
C LEU A 88 -3.81 22.53 -0.86
N SER A 89 -3.91 23.41 -1.86
CA SER A 89 -4.96 24.44 -1.95
C SER A 89 -6.33 23.86 -2.36
N CYS A 90 -6.60 22.61 -1.99
CA CYS A 90 -7.77 21.84 -2.42
C CYS A 90 -8.99 21.96 -1.49
N ASN A 91 -8.81 22.59 -0.33
CA ASN A 91 -9.85 22.69 0.71
C ASN A 91 -10.50 24.08 0.73
N ALA A 92 -10.23 24.93 -0.27
CA ALA A 92 -10.93 26.20 -0.41
C ALA A 92 -12.43 25.94 -0.67
N PRO A 93 -13.36 26.75 -0.15
CA PRO A 93 -14.81 26.52 -0.29
C PRO A 93 -15.34 26.44 -1.73
N LEU A 94 -14.52 26.77 -2.73
CA LEU A 94 -14.86 26.72 -4.15
C LEU A 94 -13.89 25.84 -4.95
N ALA A 95 -12.94 25.19 -4.28
CA ALA A 95 -12.06 24.23 -4.93
C ALA A 95 -12.89 23.03 -5.38
N THR A 96 -12.66 22.62 -6.62
CA THR A 96 -13.31 21.45 -7.18
C THR A 96 -12.30 20.32 -7.33
N LYS A 97 -12.75 19.12 -6.98
CA LYS A 97 -12.00 17.87 -7.01
C LYS A 97 -12.51 17.05 -8.20
N ASN A 98 -11.79 17.08 -9.31
CA ASN A 98 -12.13 16.36 -10.53
C ASN A 98 -12.10 14.85 -10.30
N ILE A 99 -13.13 14.17 -10.81
CA ILE A 99 -13.34 12.72 -10.70
C ILE A 99 -13.41 12.11 -12.10
N GLY A 100 -13.19 10.81 -12.23
CA GLY A 100 -13.06 10.12 -13.52
C GLY A 100 -14.37 9.89 -14.28
N LEU A 101 -15.37 10.79 -14.18
CA LEU A 101 -16.66 10.62 -14.85
C LEU A 101 -16.74 11.45 -16.14
N LYS A 102 -16.94 10.76 -17.27
CA LYS A 102 -17.23 11.38 -18.57
C LYS A 102 -18.61 10.97 -19.06
N CYS A 103 -19.38 11.92 -19.55
CA CYS A 103 -20.71 11.66 -20.12
C CYS A 103 -20.83 12.23 -21.54
N THR A 104 -21.61 11.56 -22.38
CA THR A 104 -22.07 12.03 -23.68
C THR A 104 -23.60 11.96 -23.68
N GLY A 105 -24.24 13.12 -23.57
CA GLY A 105 -25.66 13.17 -23.20
C GLY A 105 -25.90 12.51 -21.84
N LYS A 106 -26.88 11.60 -21.77
CA LYS A 106 -27.17 10.80 -20.55
C LYS A 106 -26.23 9.61 -20.34
N LEU A 107 -25.44 9.23 -21.34
CA LEU A 107 -24.58 8.05 -21.23
C LEU A 107 -23.28 8.44 -20.54
N CYS A 108 -23.07 7.91 -19.34
CA CYS A 108 -21.90 8.21 -18.51
C CYS A 108 -21.03 6.97 -18.30
N THR A 109 -19.72 7.15 -18.35
CA THR A 109 -18.71 6.11 -18.18
C THR A 109 -17.58 6.62 -17.29
N TRP A 110 -17.12 5.76 -16.38
CA TRP A 110 -15.91 6.00 -15.60
C TRP A 110 -14.65 5.71 -16.42
N TYR A 111 -13.57 6.45 -16.17
CA TYR A 111 -12.26 6.23 -16.81
C TYR A 111 -11.68 4.84 -16.51
N ASP A 112 -12.00 4.26 -15.36
CA ASP A 112 -11.60 2.89 -14.98
C ASP A 112 -12.50 1.79 -15.57
N GLY A 113 -13.57 2.16 -16.28
CA GLY A 113 -14.51 1.23 -16.91
C GLY A 113 -15.49 0.55 -15.96
N THR A 114 -15.50 0.93 -14.67
CA THR A 114 -16.46 0.41 -13.69
C THR A 114 -17.90 0.84 -14.01
N PRO A 115 -18.91 0.08 -13.54
CA PRO A 115 -20.31 0.46 -13.76
C PRO A 115 -20.71 1.68 -12.92
N LEU A 116 -21.52 2.56 -13.49
CA LEU A 116 -22.13 3.68 -12.76
C LEU A 116 -23.30 3.17 -11.88
N THR A 117 -22.97 2.73 -10.66
CA THR A 117 -23.92 2.18 -9.69
C THR A 117 -24.41 3.19 -8.65
N TYR A 118 -23.66 4.25 -8.45
CA TYR A 118 -23.95 5.34 -7.53
C TYR A 118 -23.89 6.67 -8.28
N THR A 119 -24.75 7.61 -7.93
CA THR A 119 -24.76 8.95 -8.53
C THR A 119 -25.01 10.01 -7.47
N ASN A 120 -24.30 11.13 -7.55
CA ASN A 120 -24.52 12.26 -6.65
C ASN A 120 -24.43 13.60 -7.40
N PHE A 121 -25.09 13.67 -8.56
CA PHE A 121 -25.13 14.88 -9.38
C PHE A 121 -25.73 16.08 -8.66
N ASP A 122 -25.20 17.26 -8.97
CA ASP A 122 -25.89 18.51 -8.71
C ASP A 122 -27.06 18.68 -9.69
N GLY A 123 -28.23 19.05 -9.17
CA GLY A 123 -29.47 19.20 -9.95
C GLY A 123 -29.95 17.90 -10.61
N ASP A 124 -30.50 18.03 -11.83
CA ASP A 124 -31.10 16.92 -12.59
C ASP A 124 -30.06 15.97 -13.25
N GLY A 125 -28.76 16.27 -13.10
CA GLY A 125 -27.68 15.51 -13.71
C GLY A 125 -27.58 15.64 -15.24
N PRO A 126 -26.90 14.71 -15.92
CA PRO A 126 -26.70 14.74 -17.37
C PRO A 126 -28.02 14.55 -18.13
N SER A 127 -28.17 15.28 -19.23
CA SER A 127 -29.35 15.28 -20.09
C SER A 127 -29.01 14.98 -21.54
N ASP A 128 -29.99 14.61 -22.37
CA ASP A 128 -29.78 14.34 -23.81
C ASP A 128 -29.34 15.58 -24.60
N LYS A 129 -29.49 16.77 -24.00
CA LYS A 129 -29.08 18.04 -24.59
C LYS A 129 -27.61 18.36 -24.29
N ASP A 130 -27.00 17.62 -23.37
CA ASP A 130 -25.59 17.77 -23.06
C ASP A 130 -24.73 17.09 -24.13
N GLY A 131 -23.68 17.77 -24.57
CA GLY A 131 -22.62 17.17 -25.37
C GLY A 131 -21.67 16.35 -24.49
N GLU A 132 -20.39 16.30 -24.86
CA GLU A 132 -19.37 15.74 -23.96
C GLU A 132 -19.24 16.59 -22.70
N SER A 133 -19.30 15.93 -21.55
CA SER A 133 -19.28 16.57 -20.23
C SER A 133 -18.40 15.76 -19.27
N CYS A 134 -17.64 16.46 -18.43
CA CYS A 134 -16.86 15.86 -17.34
C CYS A 134 -17.31 16.44 -16.01
N TYR A 135 -17.01 15.74 -14.91
CA TYR A 135 -17.54 16.09 -13.59
C TYR A 135 -16.44 16.25 -12.55
N GLY A 136 -16.72 17.13 -11.58
CA GLY A 136 -15.91 17.28 -10.38
C GLY A 136 -16.79 17.45 -9.14
N LEU A 137 -16.28 17.01 -8.01
CA LEU A 137 -16.91 17.15 -6.70
C LEU A 137 -16.54 18.51 -6.10
N MET A 138 -17.53 19.27 -5.63
CA MET A 138 -17.26 20.50 -4.86
C MET A 138 -17.13 20.14 -3.38
N GLY A 139 -16.04 20.57 -2.74
CA GLY A 139 -15.61 20.07 -1.42
C GLY A 139 -16.63 20.24 -0.29
N ASN A 140 -17.56 21.19 -0.38
CA ASN A 140 -18.46 21.52 0.73
C ASN A 140 -19.74 20.68 0.72
N GLU A 141 -20.23 20.31 -0.46
CA GLU A 141 -21.55 19.69 -0.64
C GLU A 141 -21.47 18.22 -1.08
N GLY A 142 -20.30 17.79 -1.56
CA GLY A 142 -20.11 16.43 -2.06
C GLY A 142 -20.84 16.14 -3.38
N LYS A 143 -21.51 17.15 -3.97
CA LYS A 143 -22.24 17.06 -5.23
C LYS A 143 -21.33 17.12 -6.46
N TRP A 144 -21.72 16.41 -7.52
CA TRP A 144 -20.97 16.34 -8.77
C TRP A 144 -21.46 17.39 -9.76
N TYR A 145 -20.59 18.35 -10.07
CA TYR A 145 -20.90 19.46 -10.97
C TYR A 145 -20.31 19.22 -12.35
N LYS A 146 -21.09 19.61 -13.36
CA LYS A 146 -20.65 19.59 -14.76
C LYS A 146 -19.55 20.62 -14.99
N LYS A 147 -18.45 20.20 -15.59
CA LYS A 147 -17.36 21.08 -16.06
C LYS A 147 -17.72 21.74 -17.37
N LYS A 148 -17.32 23.01 -17.52
CA LYS A 148 -17.58 23.79 -18.74
C LYS A 148 -16.84 23.23 -19.96
N ASN A 149 -15.69 22.59 -19.73
CA ASN A 149 -14.90 21.85 -20.71
C ASN A 149 -14.21 20.68 -19.99
N CYS A 150 -13.89 19.62 -20.73
CA CYS A 150 -13.05 18.51 -20.24
C CYS A 150 -11.54 18.75 -20.48
N GLY A 151 -11.19 19.84 -21.17
CA GLY A 151 -9.81 20.23 -21.48
C GLY A 151 -9.11 20.93 -20.30
N LYS A 152 -8.34 21.99 -20.58
CA LYS A 152 -7.53 22.72 -19.59
C LYS A 152 -8.33 23.17 -18.35
N GLN A 153 -8.10 22.51 -17.21
CA GLN A 153 -8.64 22.80 -15.88
C GLN A 153 -7.54 23.43 -15.00
N ASN A 154 -7.45 24.75 -14.99
CA ASN A 154 -6.47 25.45 -14.16
C ASN A 154 -6.88 25.40 -12.68
N SER A 155 -5.94 25.07 -11.80
CA SER A 155 -6.09 25.17 -10.33
C SER A 155 -7.11 24.22 -9.69
N ASP A 156 -7.62 23.24 -10.43
CA ASP A 156 -8.46 22.18 -9.88
C ASP A 156 -7.62 21.06 -9.25
N CYS A 157 -8.20 20.40 -8.26
CA CYS A 157 -7.62 19.20 -7.68
C CYS A 157 -8.18 17.97 -8.36
N TRP A 158 -7.46 16.86 -8.27
CA TRP A 158 -7.82 15.61 -8.94
C TRP A 158 -7.80 14.48 -7.93
N ILE A 159 -8.72 13.54 -8.07
CA ILE A 159 -8.81 12.40 -7.16
C ILE A 159 -8.35 11.16 -7.90
N CYS A 160 -7.30 10.53 -7.37
CA CYS A 160 -6.86 9.22 -7.80
C CYS A 160 -7.51 8.14 -6.93
N ARG A 161 -7.88 7.02 -7.54
CA ARG A 161 -8.38 5.80 -6.89
C ARG A 161 -7.40 4.66 -7.15
N VAL A 162 -7.06 3.92 -6.11
CA VAL A 162 -6.28 2.68 -6.18
C VAL A 162 -7.06 1.60 -5.45
N LYS A 163 -7.02 0.36 -5.98
CA LYS A 163 -7.59 -0.79 -5.27
C LYS A 163 -6.91 -0.94 -3.91
N ALA A 164 -7.71 -1.00 -2.84
CA ALA A 164 -7.15 -1.35 -1.54
C ALA A 164 -6.59 -2.77 -1.59
N ARG A 165 -5.48 -3.01 -0.88
CA ARG A 165 -4.97 -4.36 -0.67
C ARG A 165 -6.04 -5.17 0.06
N THR A 166 -6.32 -6.37 -0.42
CA THR A 166 -7.26 -7.27 0.23
C THR A 166 -6.57 -7.94 1.41
N ILE A 167 -6.96 -7.55 2.62
CA ILE A 167 -6.40 -8.14 3.84
C ILE A 167 -7.18 -9.43 4.11
N ASP A 168 -6.61 -10.57 3.72
CA ASP A 168 -7.20 -11.90 3.95
C ASP A 168 -7.03 -12.31 5.42
N CYS A 169 -8.02 -11.93 6.22
CA CYS A 169 -8.18 -12.36 7.60
C CYS A 169 -9.17 -13.51 7.70
N THR A 170 -8.88 -14.45 8.59
CA THR A 170 -9.85 -15.49 8.95
C THR A 170 -11.07 -14.88 9.64
N ASP A 171 -12.19 -15.61 9.71
CA ASP A 171 -13.43 -15.13 10.34
C ASP A 171 -13.24 -14.72 11.82
N ASP A 172 -12.21 -15.26 12.49
CA ASP A 172 -11.87 -14.98 13.89
C ASP A 172 -10.84 -13.82 14.05
N GLU A 173 -10.42 -13.21 12.95
CA GLU A 173 -9.44 -12.13 12.92
C GLU A 173 -10.05 -10.81 12.46
N ILE A 174 -9.45 -9.72 12.93
CA ILE A 174 -9.89 -8.36 12.62
C ILE A 174 -8.83 -7.70 11.75
N SER A 175 -9.22 -7.21 10.58
CA SER A 175 -8.33 -6.46 9.69
C SER A 175 -7.92 -5.14 10.35
N HIS A 176 -6.61 -4.88 10.41
CA HIS A 176 -6.05 -3.64 10.93
C HIS A 176 -4.73 -3.31 10.23
N ASN A 177 -4.59 -2.05 9.79
CA ASN A 177 -3.44 -1.57 9.01
C ASN A 177 -3.14 -2.47 7.79
N SER A 178 -2.04 -3.20 7.84
CA SER A 178 -1.53 -4.06 6.77
C SER A 178 -1.73 -5.54 7.05
N GLY A 179 -2.49 -5.89 8.09
CA GLY A 179 -2.61 -7.26 8.54
C GLY A 179 -3.82 -7.57 9.38
N CYS A 180 -3.71 -8.69 10.10
CA CYS A 180 -4.79 -9.32 10.82
C CYS A 180 -4.44 -9.39 12.30
N VAL A 181 -5.40 -9.00 13.13
CA VAL A 181 -5.29 -9.00 14.58
C VAL A 181 -6.17 -10.10 15.15
N SER A 182 -5.61 -10.89 16.07
CA SER A 182 -6.36 -11.91 16.82
C SER A 182 -6.11 -11.78 18.32
N VAL A 183 -7.17 -12.02 19.10
CA VAL A 183 -7.10 -12.03 20.58
C VAL A 183 -7.20 -13.46 21.07
N HIS A 184 -6.16 -13.90 21.79
CA HIS A 184 -6.07 -15.25 22.31
C HIS A 184 -6.34 -15.25 23.81
N LYS A 185 -7.46 -15.86 24.20
CA LYS A 185 -7.93 -15.88 25.60
C LYS A 185 -7.28 -16.95 26.46
N THR A 186 -6.68 -17.98 25.84
CA THR A 186 -6.02 -19.07 26.56
C THR A 186 -4.74 -18.53 27.22
N PRO A 187 -4.65 -18.50 28.57
CA PRO A 187 -3.56 -17.83 29.24
C PRO A 187 -2.20 -18.50 28.98
N MET A 188 -1.22 -17.71 28.54
CA MET A 188 0.16 -18.14 28.28
C MET A 188 1.16 -17.15 28.85
N ASP A 189 2.35 -17.62 29.19
CA ASP A 189 3.50 -16.74 29.43
C ASP A 189 3.89 -16.02 28.13
N GLN A 190 4.58 -14.86 28.24
CA GLN A 190 4.81 -14.01 27.07
C GLN A 190 5.61 -14.73 25.97
N GLN A 191 6.58 -15.57 26.36
CA GLN A 191 7.41 -16.29 25.40
C GLN A 191 6.61 -17.34 24.62
N SER A 192 5.76 -18.10 25.31
CA SER A 192 4.86 -19.07 24.67
C SER A 192 3.79 -18.38 23.82
N ALA A 193 3.28 -17.23 24.26
CA ALA A 193 2.33 -16.42 23.51
C ALA A 193 2.94 -15.91 22.19
N ALA A 194 4.17 -15.41 22.23
CA ALA A 194 4.87 -14.89 21.05
C ALA A 194 5.06 -15.95 19.95
N VAL A 195 5.34 -17.20 20.31
CA VAL A 195 5.48 -18.28 19.33
C VAL A 195 4.15 -18.92 18.89
N SER A 196 3.05 -18.60 19.59
CA SER A 196 1.73 -19.16 19.30
C SER A 196 0.91 -18.31 18.34
N CYS A 197 1.41 -17.14 17.92
CA CYS A 197 0.71 -16.28 16.98
C CYS A 197 0.55 -16.95 15.61
N PRO A 198 -0.66 -16.90 15.00
CA PRO A 198 -0.96 -17.59 13.76
C PRO A 198 -0.21 -16.97 12.57
N GLY A 199 0.01 -17.78 11.52
CA GLY A 199 0.53 -17.30 10.24
C GLY A 199 1.95 -16.72 10.27
N GLY A 200 2.77 -17.09 11.26
CA GLY A 200 4.09 -16.48 11.46
C GLY A 200 4.03 -15.06 12.04
N GLY A 201 2.88 -14.66 12.59
CA GLY A 201 2.71 -13.38 13.28
C GLY A 201 3.48 -13.30 14.60
N HIS A 202 3.34 -12.14 15.24
CA HIS A 202 4.01 -11.79 16.49
C HIS A 202 3.03 -11.13 17.45
N LEU A 203 3.45 -10.93 18.71
CA LEU A 203 2.66 -10.10 19.63
C LEU A 203 2.58 -8.67 19.10
N ALA A 204 1.44 -8.03 19.32
CA ALA A 204 1.18 -6.69 18.79
C ALA A 204 2.19 -5.64 19.30
N ALA A 205 2.66 -4.79 18.39
CA ALA A 205 3.37 -3.55 18.71
C ALA A 205 2.43 -2.35 18.53
N ILE A 206 2.71 -1.26 19.26
CA ILE A 206 1.86 -0.06 19.29
C ILE A 206 2.70 1.18 19.01
N HIS A 207 2.34 1.90 17.96
CA HIS A 207 3.07 3.03 17.39
C HIS A 207 2.31 4.35 17.43
N GLY A 208 1.12 4.38 18.05
CA GLY A 208 0.36 5.61 18.22
C GLY A 208 -0.91 5.46 19.07
N ASN A 209 -1.55 6.60 19.31
CA ASN A 209 -2.79 6.65 20.09
C ASN A 209 -3.94 5.85 19.44
N PHE A 210 -4.06 5.89 18.11
CA PHE A 210 -5.10 5.15 17.39
C PHE A 210 -4.95 3.64 17.54
N GLU A 211 -3.73 3.11 17.40
CA GLU A 211 -3.45 1.69 17.60
C GLU A 211 -3.67 1.27 19.05
N ARG A 212 -3.25 2.10 20.02
CA ARG A 212 -3.55 1.85 21.44
C ARG A 212 -5.05 1.67 21.66
N ASP A 213 -5.86 2.61 21.16
CA ASP A 213 -7.32 2.56 21.33
C ASP A 213 -7.92 1.36 20.64
N PHE A 214 -7.45 1.04 19.43
CA PHE A 214 -7.85 -0.12 18.67
C PHE A 214 -7.59 -1.43 19.44
N TYR A 215 -6.35 -1.69 19.86
CA TYR A 215 -5.99 -2.93 20.56
C TYR A 215 -6.69 -3.07 21.91
N THR A 216 -6.87 -1.96 22.62
CA THR A 216 -7.63 -1.94 23.88
C THR A 216 -9.08 -2.34 23.64
N LYS A 217 -9.72 -1.74 22.63
CA LYS A 217 -11.11 -2.06 22.26
C LYS A 217 -11.26 -3.50 21.79
N VAL A 218 -10.37 -3.99 20.93
CA VAL A 218 -10.40 -5.36 20.40
C VAL A 218 -10.30 -6.40 21.52
N ALA A 219 -9.46 -6.18 22.52
CA ALA A 219 -9.38 -7.06 23.68
C ALA A 219 -10.65 -7.05 24.54
N LEU A 220 -11.24 -5.85 24.75
CA LEU A 220 -12.50 -5.70 25.48
C LEU A 220 -13.68 -6.36 24.76
N ASP A 221 -13.80 -6.16 23.45
CA ASP A 221 -14.84 -6.76 22.60
C ASP A 221 -14.72 -8.30 22.57
N ALA A 222 -13.50 -8.84 22.66
CA ALA A 222 -13.25 -10.28 22.81
C ALA A 222 -13.62 -10.84 24.20
N GLY A 223 -13.96 -9.95 25.16
CA GLY A 223 -14.34 -10.30 26.53
C GLY A 223 -13.16 -10.51 27.49
N VAL A 224 -11.97 -9.96 27.16
CA VAL A 224 -10.82 -10.00 28.07
C VAL A 224 -11.00 -8.95 29.17
N VAL A 225 -10.64 -9.31 30.41
CA VAL A 225 -10.71 -8.44 31.60
C VAL A 225 -9.32 -8.32 32.24
N GLY A 226 -9.07 -7.27 33.01
CA GLY A 226 -7.77 -7.06 33.64
C GLY A 226 -6.76 -6.48 32.66
N SER A 227 -5.87 -7.34 32.17
CA SER A 227 -4.77 -6.96 31.28
C SER A 227 -4.56 -7.97 30.17
N VAL A 228 -3.85 -7.54 29.12
CA VAL A 228 -3.53 -8.37 27.96
C VAL A 228 -2.09 -8.12 27.53
N TYR A 229 -1.37 -9.19 27.16
CA TYR A 229 -0.01 -9.07 26.67
C TYR A 229 0.07 -8.44 25.29
N ILE A 230 1.13 -7.64 25.13
CA ILE A 230 1.64 -7.12 23.86
C ILE A 230 3.13 -7.45 23.75
N GLY A 231 3.72 -7.15 22.58
CA GLY A 231 5.08 -7.55 22.23
C GLY A 231 6.20 -6.77 22.91
N GLY A 232 5.89 -5.93 23.90
CA GLY A 232 6.87 -5.08 24.53
C GLY A 232 7.69 -5.81 25.60
N GLN A 233 8.99 -5.50 25.67
CA GLN A 233 9.88 -5.90 26.77
C GLN A 233 10.70 -4.71 27.27
N PHE A 234 10.78 -4.53 28.59
CA PHE A 234 11.59 -3.54 29.27
C PHE A 234 12.69 -4.21 30.10
N SER A 235 13.93 -4.11 29.65
CA SER A 235 15.10 -4.69 30.29
C SER A 235 16.24 -3.68 30.35
N ASN A 236 16.91 -3.57 31.51
CA ASN A 236 18.09 -2.71 31.71
C ASN A 236 17.88 -1.22 31.33
N GLY A 237 16.68 -0.69 31.54
CA GLY A 237 16.35 0.70 31.19
C GLY A 237 15.96 0.90 29.73
N LEU A 238 15.95 -0.16 28.92
CA LEU A 238 15.62 -0.14 27.50
C LEU A 238 14.28 -0.86 27.27
N PHE A 239 13.42 -0.25 26.46
CA PHE A 239 12.17 -0.86 25.99
C PHE A 239 12.30 -1.21 24.51
N GLU A 240 11.92 -2.42 24.12
CA GLU A 240 11.96 -2.91 22.75
C GLU A 240 10.67 -3.68 22.42
N TRP A 241 10.26 -3.66 21.16
CA TRP A 241 9.20 -4.49 20.63
C TRP A 241 9.77 -5.83 20.12
N SER A 242 9.04 -6.92 20.35
CA SER A 242 9.43 -8.26 19.95
C SER A 242 9.47 -8.48 18.44
N ASP A 243 8.80 -7.63 17.68
CA ASP A 243 8.79 -7.64 16.21
C ASP A 243 9.95 -6.83 15.59
N GLY A 244 10.80 -6.22 16.41
CA GLY A 244 11.94 -5.41 15.97
C GLY A 244 11.57 -4.02 15.45
N THR A 245 10.30 -3.61 15.56
CA THR A 245 9.85 -2.28 15.13
C THR A 245 10.41 -1.16 16.01
N PHE A 246 10.50 0.05 15.46
CA PHE A 246 11.09 1.19 16.17
C PHE A 246 10.20 1.65 17.34
N LYS A 247 10.85 1.99 18.46
CA LYS A 247 10.21 2.61 19.63
C LYS A 247 9.91 4.10 19.36
N ASN A 248 8.72 4.38 18.84
CA ASN A 248 8.24 5.74 18.54
C ASN A 248 7.05 6.19 19.41
N PHE A 249 6.53 5.31 20.27
CA PHE A 249 5.37 5.58 21.10
C PHE A 249 5.48 4.87 22.45
N GLU A 250 5.01 5.53 23.52
CA GLU A 250 4.96 5.00 24.87
C GLU A 250 3.69 5.49 25.57
N ASN A 251 3.03 4.60 26.32
CA ASN A 251 1.83 4.95 27.10
C ASN A 251 1.85 4.33 28.51
N TRP A 252 2.96 4.45 29.23
CA TRP A 252 3.10 3.87 30.57
C TRP A 252 2.12 4.47 31.58
N ALA A 253 1.59 3.60 32.45
CA ALA A 253 0.88 4.01 33.64
C ALA A 253 1.84 4.70 34.63
N ASN A 254 1.29 5.52 35.52
CA ASN A 254 2.09 6.23 36.51
C ASN A 254 2.87 5.25 37.40
N GLY A 255 4.19 5.43 37.50
CA GLY A 255 5.08 4.55 38.26
C GLY A 255 5.60 3.34 37.48
N PHE A 256 5.33 3.24 36.18
CA PHE A 256 5.87 2.22 35.28
C PHE A 256 6.73 2.86 34.17
N PRO A 257 7.69 2.13 33.58
CA PRO A 257 8.08 0.77 33.94
C PRO A 257 8.81 0.71 35.30
N ASN A 258 8.68 -0.41 36.00
CA ASN A 258 9.23 -0.62 37.33
C ASN A 258 9.89 -1.99 37.43
N THR A 259 11.20 -2.00 37.67
CA THR A 259 12.06 -3.19 37.61
C THR A 259 11.69 -4.30 38.59
N ILE A 260 10.88 -4.01 39.61
CA ILE A 260 10.42 -5.00 40.59
C ILE A 260 9.35 -5.92 39.97
N PHE A 261 8.59 -5.42 39.01
CA PHE A 261 7.44 -6.15 38.46
C PHE A 261 7.79 -7.01 37.26
N GLY A 262 9.06 -7.13 36.84
CA GLY A 262 9.46 -7.95 35.68
C GLY A 262 9.75 -7.10 34.44
N SER A 263 9.70 -7.71 33.27
CA SER A 263 10.14 -7.06 32.02
C SER A 263 9.10 -7.08 30.91
N CYS A 264 8.08 -7.92 30.99
CA CYS A 264 7.13 -8.11 29.90
C CYS A 264 5.98 -7.09 29.98
N VAL A 265 5.52 -6.58 28.84
CA VAL A 265 4.58 -5.45 28.81
C VAL A 265 3.15 -5.89 28.53
N GLN A 266 2.21 -5.29 29.24
CA GLN A 266 0.78 -5.52 29.12
C GLN A 266 0.01 -4.20 29.03
N ILE A 267 -1.15 -4.24 28.35
CA ILE A 267 -2.12 -3.14 28.36
C ILE A 267 -3.11 -3.36 29.51
N LEU A 268 -3.43 -2.29 30.25
CA LEU A 268 -4.54 -2.24 31.20
C LEU A 268 -5.87 -2.11 30.45
N LEU A 269 -6.79 -3.06 30.64
CA LEU A 269 -8.13 -3.03 30.06
C LEU A 269 -9.15 -2.42 31.02
N ASP A 270 -8.88 -2.43 32.32
CA ASP A 270 -9.65 -1.71 33.33
C ASP A 270 -8.87 -0.53 33.92
N SER A 271 -9.55 0.22 34.79
CA SER A 271 -8.99 1.40 35.44
C SER A 271 -8.55 1.17 36.88
N GLU A 272 -8.38 -0.08 37.33
CA GLU A 272 -8.07 -0.36 38.75
C GLU A 272 -6.65 0.09 39.12
N PHE A 273 -5.70 -0.09 38.20
CA PHE A 273 -4.27 0.19 38.42
C PHE A 273 -3.70 1.29 37.51
N GLY A 274 -4.56 1.97 36.76
CA GLY A 274 -4.17 3.02 35.82
C GLY A 274 -5.35 3.51 34.99
N VAL A 275 -5.07 4.17 33.88
CA VAL A 275 -6.08 4.49 32.87
C VAL A 275 -6.12 3.36 31.83
N GLN A 276 -7.32 2.98 31.40
CA GLN A 276 -7.51 2.03 30.32
C GLN A 276 -6.65 2.39 29.09
N GLY A 277 -5.98 1.39 28.52
CA GLY A 277 -5.04 1.56 27.41
C GLY A 277 -3.59 1.89 27.83
N GLN A 278 -3.34 2.19 29.12
CA GLN A 278 -1.97 2.40 29.63
C GLN A 278 -1.23 1.08 29.85
N TRP A 279 0.10 1.17 29.86
CA TRP A 279 0.97 0.01 29.95
C TRP A 279 1.57 -0.15 31.34
N THR A 280 1.73 -1.39 31.76
CA THR A 280 2.54 -1.79 32.92
C THR A 280 3.49 -2.90 32.49
N ASN A 281 4.60 -3.07 33.20
CA ASN A 281 5.44 -4.26 33.05
C ASN A 281 5.13 -5.28 34.14
N ILE A 282 5.23 -6.57 33.80
CA ILE A 282 4.90 -7.74 34.61
C ILE A 282 5.95 -8.85 34.44
N ASP A 283 5.95 -9.83 35.36
CA ASP A 283 6.79 -11.01 35.28
C ASP A 283 6.39 -11.79 34.03
N CYS A 284 7.37 -12.03 33.15
CA CYS A 284 7.20 -12.71 31.87
C CYS A 284 6.62 -14.12 31.99
N GLY A 285 6.81 -14.78 33.15
CA GLY A 285 6.22 -16.08 33.44
C GLY A 285 4.73 -16.03 33.81
N THR A 286 4.16 -14.83 33.97
CA THR A 286 2.73 -14.66 34.27
C THR A 286 1.91 -15.10 33.08
N LYS A 287 0.90 -15.95 33.31
CA LYS A 287 0.02 -16.43 32.25
C LYS A 287 -1.21 -15.55 32.12
N GLN A 288 -1.42 -14.97 30.94
CA GLN A 288 -2.62 -14.16 30.64
C GLN A 288 -2.96 -14.21 29.14
N ALA A 289 -4.07 -13.57 28.78
CA ALA A 289 -4.46 -13.39 27.38
C ALA A 289 -3.45 -12.52 26.63
N TYR A 290 -3.41 -12.63 25.31
CA TYR A 290 -2.45 -11.91 24.47
C TYR A 290 -3.06 -11.52 23.12
N ILE A 291 -2.51 -10.45 22.54
CA ILE A 291 -2.91 -9.97 21.21
C ILE A 291 -1.79 -10.32 20.22
N CYS A 292 -2.17 -11.01 19.16
CA CYS A 292 -1.32 -11.28 18.02
C CYS A 292 -1.64 -10.33 16.87
N TYR A 293 -0.59 -9.95 16.15
CA TYR A 293 -0.64 -9.29 14.86
C TYR A 293 0.11 -10.17 13.86
N ARG A 294 -0.49 -10.43 12.71
CA ARG A 294 0.22 -10.98 11.56
C ARG A 294 0.01 -10.05 10.39
N GLU A 295 1.06 -9.82 9.60
CA GLU A 295 0.86 -9.15 8.33
C GLU A 295 -0.12 -9.96 7.47
N ALA A 296 -0.95 -9.26 6.69
CA ALA A 296 -1.66 -9.95 5.63
C ALA A 296 -0.61 -10.48 4.66
N PRO A 297 -0.91 -11.57 3.94
CA PRO A 297 -0.11 -11.93 2.77
C PRO A 297 0.05 -10.67 1.93
N SER A 298 1.28 -10.20 1.73
CA SER A 298 1.50 -8.92 1.04
C SER A 298 0.84 -9.03 -0.34
N ASP A 299 -0.20 -8.24 -0.61
CA ASP A 299 -0.76 -8.12 -1.96
C ASP A 299 0.12 -7.19 -2.79
N PHE A 300 1.34 -7.62 -3.09
CA PHE A 300 1.84 -7.25 -4.41
C PHE A 300 1.12 -8.16 -5.40
N PRO A 301 0.60 -7.62 -6.53
CA PRO A 301 -0.14 -8.44 -7.48
C PRO A 301 0.66 -9.69 -7.81
N THR A 302 0.01 -10.85 -7.75
CA THR A 302 0.58 -12.12 -8.24
C THR A 302 0.67 -12.08 -9.77
N VAL A 303 -0.23 -11.34 -10.42
CA VAL A 303 -0.31 -11.20 -11.88
C VAL A 303 -0.36 -9.73 -12.25
N ALA A 304 0.58 -9.27 -13.07
CA ALA A 304 0.53 -7.97 -13.70
C ALA A 304 -0.77 -7.85 -14.52
N PRO A 305 -1.56 -6.76 -14.38
CA PRO A 305 -2.69 -6.53 -15.27
C PRO A 305 -2.17 -6.50 -16.71
N ARG A 306 -2.89 -7.15 -17.64
CA ARG A 306 -2.47 -7.19 -19.06
C ARG A 306 -2.21 -5.77 -19.55
N PRO A 307 -1.05 -5.49 -20.15
CA PRO A 307 -0.74 -4.16 -20.65
C PRO A 307 -1.85 -3.63 -21.59
N LYS A 308 -2.38 -2.44 -21.30
CA LYS A 308 -3.29 -1.73 -22.21
C LYS A 308 -2.48 -1.19 -23.41
N ALA A 309 -3.13 -0.97 -24.55
CA ALA A 309 -2.47 -0.39 -25.72
C ALA A 309 -1.84 0.98 -25.39
N ASN A 310 -0.58 1.16 -25.80
CA ASN A 310 0.28 2.32 -25.52
C ASN A 310 0.75 2.44 -24.06
N ALA A 311 0.72 1.36 -23.27
CA ALA A 311 1.23 1.38 -21.91
C ALA A 311 2.74 1.69 -21.87
N LYS A 312 3.12 2.70 -21.10
CA LYS A 312 4.51 3.01 -20.74
C LYS A 312 4.90 2.29 -19.44
N CYS A 313 6.19 2.20 -19.16
CA CYS A 313 6.68 1.77 -17.85
C CYS A 313 6.14 2.71 -16.75
N PRO A 314 5.40 2.22 -15.75
CA PRO A 314 5.24 2.95 -14.49
C PRO A 314 6.60 3.05 -13.77
N SER A 315 6.64 3.74 -12.62
CA SER A 315 7.75 3.61 -11.66
C SER A 315 7.99 2.14 -11.25
N VAL A 316 8.97 1.88 -10.37
CA VAL A 316 9.30 0.52 -9.88
C VAL A 316 8.03 -0.27 -9.54
N GLN A 317 7.89 -1.44 -10.16
CA GLN A 317 6.76 -2.35 -9.99
C GLN A 317 7.15 -3.45 -9.01
N TYR A 318 6.22 -3.84 -8.15
CA TYR A 318 6.47 -4.85 -7.14
C TYR A 318 5.45 -5.99 -7.29
N TYR A 319 5.92 -7.23 -7.22
CA TYR A 319 5.13 -8.47 -7.34
C TYR A 319 5.55 -9.43 -6.23
N THR A 320 4.67 -10.34 -5.79
CA THR A 320 5.01 -11.27 -4.71
C THR A 320 4.35 -12.64 -4.83
N VAL A 321 4.78 -13.57 -3.97
CA VAL A 321 4.37 -14.98 -3.87
C VAL A 321 4.71 -15.78 -5.12
N ASN A 322 4.00 -15.51 -6.22
CA ASN A 322 4.18 -16.11 -7.55
C ASN A 322 3.27 -15.45 -8.58
N GLY A 323 3.62 -15.55 -9.86
CA GLY A 323 2.69 -15.35 -10.99
C GLY A 323 3.34 -14.70 -12.21
N ASN A 324 2.62 -13.87 -12.97
CA ASN A 324 3.04 -13.45 -14.31
C ASN A 324 3.32 -11.95 -14.40
N ILE A 325 4.42 -11.59 -15.06
CA ILE A 325 4.84 -10.21 -15.35
C ILE A 325 5.08 -10.02 -16.85
N TYR A 326 4.88 -8.79 -17.33
CA TYR A 326 4.94 -8.45 -18.75
C TYR A 326 5.81 -7.22 -18.99
N SER A 327 6.48 -7.15 -20.14
CA SER A 327 7.04 -5.89 -20.63
C SER A 327 5.92 -4.88 -20.96
N PRO A 328 6.23 -3.57 -21.03
CA PRO A 328 5.26 -2.57 -21.46
C PRO A 328 4.61 -2.94 -22.78
N ASN A 329 3.32 -2.66 -22.89
CA ASN A 329 2.52 -2.83 -24.10
C ASN A 329 2.42 -4.27 -24.64
N TYR A 330 3.03 -5.30 -24.02
CA TYR A 330 2.91 -6.70 -24.47
C TYR A 330 1.44 -7.16 -24.50
N PRO A 331 0.95 -7.83 -25.56
CA PRO A 331 1.69 -8.42 -26.70
C PRO A 331 1.82 -7.51 -27.93
N LEU A 332 1.61 -6.20 -27.79
CA LEU A 332 1.81 -5.20 -28.84
C LEU A 332 3.26 -4.72 -28.86
N SER A 333 3.64 -3.98 -29.90
CA SER A 333 5.01 -3.51 -30.08
C SER A 333 5.52 -2.68 -28.89
N ILE A 334 6.76 -2.95 -28.48
CA ILE A 334 7.43 -2.23 -27.39
C ILE A 334 7.51 -0.73 -27.74
N PRO A 335 7.03 0.19 -26.87
CA PRO A 335 7.20 1.62 -27.09
C PRO A 335 8.69 2.01 -27.00
N SER A 336 9.12 3.06 -27.72
CA SER A 336 10.50 3.55 -27.62
C SER A 336 10.77 4.26 -26.28
N GLY A 337 12.04 4.26 -25.86
CA GLY A 337 12.53 5.02 -24.71
C GLY A 337 12.01 4.52 -23.35
N GLN A 338 11.83 3.21 -23.19
CA GLN A 338 11.30 2.61 -21.97
C GLN A 338 12.42 2.20 -21.00
N SER A 339 12.17 2.37 -19.71
CA SER A 339 13.03 1.89 -18.63
C SER A 339 12.15 1.41 -17.47
N CYS A 340 11.97 0.10 -17.38
CA CYS A 340 11.12 -0.56 -16.40
C CYS A 340 11.97 -1.25 -15.33
N GLU A 341 11.54 -1.13 -14.08
CA GLU A 341 12.08 -1.89 -12.96
C GLU A 341 10.98 -2.72 -12.32
N TYR A 342 11.24 -4.02 -12.15
CA TYR A 342 10.35 -4.97 -11.48
C TYR A 342 11.09 -5.55 -10.28
N VAL A 343 10.41 -5.65 -9.15
CA VAL A 343 10.90 -6.28 -7.94
C VAL A 343 9.94 -7.40 -7.62
N ILE A 344 10.40 -8.64 -7.72
CA ILE A 344 9.62 -9.81 -7.35
C ILE A 344 10.09 -10.33 -5.99
N GLY A 345 9.16 -10.54 -5.07
CA GLY A 345 9.36 -11.16 -3.77
C GLY A 345 8.71 -12.54 -3.72
N THR A 346 9.25 -13.45 -2.92
CA THR A 346 8.64 -14.74 -2.60
C THR A 346 8.63 -14.92 -1.09
N ASN A 347 7.96 -15.97 -0.60
CA ASN A 347 7.84 -16.22 0.84
C ASN A 347 9.22 -16.27 1.52
N GLU A 348 9.31 -15.76 2.75
CA GLU A 348 10.55 -15.86 3.53
C GLU A 348 11.02 -17.33 3.64
N GLY A 349 12.33 -17.54 3.53
CA GLY A 349 12.92 -18.87 3.50
C GLY A 349 12.90 -19.59 2.14
N THR A 350 12.30 -19.00 1.10
CA THR A 350 12.36 -19.49 -0.29
C THR A 350 13.39 -18.72 -1.13
N ARG A 351 13.66 -19.20 -2.36
CA ARG A 351 14.40 -18.46 -3.39
C ARG A 351 13.49 -17.99 -4.51
N ALA A 352 13.64 -16.74 -4.95
CA ALA A 352 12.86 -16.24 -6.09
C ALA A 352 13.40 -16.82 -7.39
N SER A 353 12.50 -17.41 -8.19
CA SER A 353 12.78 -18.09 -9.44
C SER A 353 11.92 -17.53 -10.58
N ILE A 354 12.49 -17.32 -11.77
CA ILE A 354 11.79 -16.75 -12.94
C ILE A 354 12.04 -17.56 -14.21
N ASN A 355 11.00 -17.67 -15.04
CA ASN A 355 11.00 -18.32 -16.34
C ASN A 355 10.27 -17.45 -17.38
N PHE A 356 10.83 -17.30 -18.58
CA PHE A 356 10.23 -16.51 -19.66
C PHE A 356 9.40 -17.41 -20.58
N SER A 357 8.07 -17.28 -20.54
CA SER A 357 7.16 -18.06 -21.39
C SER A 357 7.14 -17.53 -22.83
N SER A 358 7.40 -16.24 -23.02
CA SER A 358 7.47 -15.57 -24.32
C SER A 358 8.53 -14.48 -24.27
N TYR A 359 9.37 -14.39 -25.31
CA TYR A 359 10.40 -13.37 -25.43
C TYR A 359 10.65 -13.02 -26.90
N ASP A 360 10.14 -11.88 -27.33
CA ASP A 360 10.36 -11.28 -28.66
C ASP A 360 10.85 -9.84 -28.44
N CYS A 361 12.11 -9.76 -28.04
CA CYS A 361 12.87 -8.53 -27.94
C CYS A 361 14.06 -8.66 -28.90
N GLN A 362 14.13 -7.78 -29.89
CA GLN A 362 15.17 -7.77 -30.90
C GLN A 362 16.18 -6.67 -30.58
N THR A 363 16.73 -6.01 -31.59
CA THR A 363 17.71 -4.93 -31.43
C THR A 363 17.18 -3.82 -30.52
N GLY A 364 18.07 -3.18 -29.75
CA GLY A 364 17.73 -1.97 -28.98
C GLY A 364 17.03 -2.23 -27.66
N THR A 365 17.10 -3.47 -27.14
CA THR A 365 16.51 -3.86 -25.87
C THR A 365 17.51 -4.56 -24.95
N THR A 366 17.31 -4.42 -23.64
CA THR A 366 18.15 -5.03 -22.62
C THR A 366 17.30 -5.50 -21.45
N LEU A 367 17.56 -6.70 -20.95
CA LEU A 367 16.89 -7.29 -19.78
C LEU A 367 17.95 -7.78 -18.79
N SER A 368 17.97 -7.24 -17.59
CA SER A 368 18.96 -7.54 -16.55
C SER A 368 18.31 -8.07 -15.28
N LEU A 369 18.86 -9.16 -14.72
CA LEU A 369 18.39 -9.82 -13.50
C LEU A 369 19.41 -9.62 -12.37
N TYR A 370 18.92 -9.28 -11.18
CA TYR A 370 19.71 -8.96 -9.99
C TYR A 370 19.29 -9.85 -8.81
N ASP A 371 20.26 -10.30 -8.03
CA ASP A 371 20.06 -11.14 -6.85
C ASP A 371 19.82 -10.27 -5.61
N GLY A 372 18.55 -9.97 -5.31
CA GLY A 372 18.13 -9.04 -4.28
C GLY A 372 18.11 -7.55 -4.70
N LEU A 373 17.50 -6.73 -3.84
CA LEU A 373 17.33 -5.28 -4.08
C LEU A 373 18.65 -4.50 -4.06
N ASP A 374 19.53 -4.84 -3.11
CA ASP A 374 20.80 -4.14 -2.87
C ASP A 374 21.91 -4.50 -3.87
N SER A 375 21.65 -5.47 -4.76
CA SER A 375 22.65 -5.86 -5.75
C SER A 375 22.92 -4.72 -6.74
N LYS A 376 24.20 -4.36 -6.85
CA LYS A 376 24.72 -3.31 -7.75
C LYS A 376 25.01 -3.81 -9.16
N HIS A 377 25.13 -5.12 -9.34
CA HIS A 377 25.50 -5.74 -10.61
C HIS A 377 24.53 -6.86 -10.96
N PRO A 378 24.06 -6.92 -12.21
CA PRO A 378 23.20 -8.02 -12.62
C PRO A 378 23.99 -9.33 -12.61
N PHE A 379 23.37 -10.41 -12.16
CA PHE A 379 23.95 -11.75 -12.29
C PHE A 379 23.74 -12.31 -13.71
N LEU A 380 22.78 -11.74 -14.46
CA LEU A 380 22.52 -12.08 -15.85
C LEU A 380 21.96 -10.89 -16.62
N THR A 381 22.41 -10.70 -17.85
CA THR A 381 21.88 -9.67 -18.77
C THR A 381 21.69 -10.28 -20.16
N PHE A 382 20.51 -10.10 -20.74
CA PHE A 382 20.19 -10.38 -22.13
C PHE A 382 20.16 -9.06 -22.89
N ALA A 383 20.77 -9.05 -24.07
CA ALA A 383 20.77 -7.90 -24.97
C ALA A 383 20.46 -8.35 -26.40
N ASP A 384 19.80 -7.47 -27.16
CA ASP A 384 19.47 -7.68 -28.56
C ASP A 384 18.76 -9.02 -28.82
N THR A 385 19.23 -9.82 -29.77
CA THR A 385 18.60 -11.09 -30.20
C THR A 385 18.82 -12.26 -29.25
N GLN A 386 19.36 -12.04 -28.04
CA GLN A 386 19.56 -13.10 -27.06
C GLN A 386 18.24 -13.48 -26.39
N THR A 387 17.95 -14.78 -26.32
CA THR A 387 16.71 -15.31 -25.75
C THR A 387 16.98 -16.05 -24.45
N PRO A 388 16.22 -15.77 -23.37
CA PRO A 388 16.24 -16.59 -22.16
C PRO A 388 15.75 -18.01 -22.47
N ASN A 389 16.50 -19.04 -22.09
CA ASN A 389 16.21 -20.44 -22.42
C ASN A 389 16.19 -21.39 -21.21
N ALA A 390 16.23 -20.83 -20.00
CA ALA A 390 16.27 -21.57 -18.75
C ALA A 390 15.46 -20.85 -17.66
N THR A 391 15.36 -21.48 -16.50
CA THR A 391 14.84 -20.87 -15.28
C THR A 391 15.99 -20.26 -14.48
N TYR A 392 15.83 -19.03 -14.01
CA TYR A 392 16.87 -18.29 -13.29
C TYR A 392 16.43 -18.05 -11.85
N SER A 393 17.31 -18.30 -10.89
CA SER A 393 16.97 -18.22 -9.46
C SER A 393 17.99 -17.39 -8.69
N THR A 394 17.51 -16.73 -7.64
CA THR A 394 18.28 -15.89 -6.72
C THR A 394 18.75 -16.69 -5.50
N SER A 395 19.65 -16.10 -4.70
CA SER A 395 20.05 -16.63 -3.40
C SER A 395 19.10 -16.19 -2.27
N SER A 396 18.34 -15.11 -2.49
CA SER A 396 17.32 -14.60 -1.56
C SER A 396 15.90 -14.86 -2.05
N ASN A 397 14.90 -14.48 -1.26
CA ASN A 397 13.49 -14.47 -1.68
C ASN A 397 13.14 -13.25 -2.55
N VAL A 398 14.13 -12.48 -3.04
CA VAL A 398 13.89 -11.24 -3.80
C VAL A 398 14.74 -11.19 -5.06
N MET A 399 14.13 -10.83 -6.19
CA MET A 399 14.81 -10.59 -7.45
C MET A 399 14.41 -9.22 -8.01
N LYS A 400 15.40 -8.42 -8.41
CA LYS A 400 15.19 -7.17 -9.14
C LYS A 400 15.45 -7.40 -10.63
N ILE A 401 14.61 -6.84 -11.48
CA ILE A 401 14.61 -7.01 -12.94
C ILE A 401 14.57 -5.63 -13.56
N VAL A 402 15.48 -5.35 -14.49
CA VAL A 402 15.53 -4.08 -15.20
C VAL A 402 15.40 -4.35 -16.69
N PHE A 403 14.39 -3.76 -17.33
CA PHE A 403 14.15 -3.85 -18.76
C PHE A 403 14.24 -2.47 -19.41
N THR A 404 15.06 -2.33 -20.44
CA THR A 404 15.27 -1.08 -21.18
C THR A 404 15.04 -1.27 -22.67
N ALA A 405 14.41 -0.28 -23.31
CA ALA A 405 14.17 -0.26 -24.76
C ALA A 405 14.50 1.13 -25.31
N ASP A 406 15.41 1.21 -26.27
CA ASP A 406 15.82 2.46 -26.92
C ASP A 406 14.96 2.79 -28.15
N GLU A 407 15.36 3.80 -28.93
CA GLU A 407 14.64 4.24 -30.14
C GLU A 407 14.68 3.22 -31.29
N THR A 408 15.61 2.27 -31.23
CA THR A 408 15.78 1.20 -32.23
C THR A 408 15.09 -0.11 -31.83
N SER A 409 14.39 -0.11 -30.69
CA SER A 409 13.70 -1.28 -30.16
C SER A 409 12.69 -1.87 -31.15
N VAL A 410 12.80 -3.17 -31.40
CA VAL A 410 11.87 -3.94 -32.23
C VAL A 410 11.43 -5.20 -31.49
N GLY A 411 10.14 -5.52 -31.59
CA GLY A 411 9.57 -6.73 -30.99
C GLY A 411 8.26 -6.46 -30.25
N THR A 412 7.61 -7.54 -29.86
CA THR A 412 6.33 -7.54 -29.11
C THR A 412 6.52 -7.61 -27.60
N GLY A 413 7.75 -7.79 -27.12
CA GLY A 413 8.07 -7.76 -25.69
C GLY A 413 8.24 -9.15 -25.08
N TRP A 414 7.93 -9.29 -23.79
CA TRP A 414 8.06 -10.57 -23.08
C TRP A 414 6.96 -10.80 -22.05
N GLU A 415 6.72 -12.09 -21.76
CA GLU A 415 5.97 -12.58 -20.61
C GLU A 415 6.89 -13.49 -19.80
N ALA A 416 6.89 -13.31 -18.48
CA ALA A 416 7.60 -14.17 -17.56
C ALA A 416 6.71 -14.62 -16.40
N ASN A 417 6.94 -15.85 -15.94
CA ASN A 417 6.35 -16.41 -14.75
C ASN A 417 7.40 -16.52 -13.65
N PHE A 418 7.07 -16.13 -12.43
CA PHE A 418 7.94 -16.24 -11.26
C PHE A 418 7.28 -17.02 -10.12
N VAL A 419 8.09 -17.70 -9.31
CA VAL A 419 7.67 -18.54 -8.18
C VAL A 419 8.75 -18.57 -7.08
N GLY A 420 8.36 -18.88 -5.84
CA GLY A 420 9.30 -19.25 -4.76
C GLY A 420 9.62 -20.75 -4.78
N ILE A 421 10.91 -21.10 -4.63
CA ILE A 421 11.41 -22.50 -4.61
C ILE A 421 12.26 -22.84 -3.40
#